data_AF-A0A1W2DVX2-F1
#
_entry.id   AF-A0A1W2DVX2-F1
#
_cell.length_a   1.000
_cell.length_b   1.000
_cell.length_c   1.000
_cell.angle_alpha   90.00
_cell.angle_beta   90.00
_cell.angle_gamma   90.00
#
_symmetry.space_group_name_H-M   'P 1'
#
loop_
_entity.id
_entity.type
_entity.pdbx_description
1 polymer ?
#
loop_
_entity_poly.entity_id
_entity_poly.type
_entity_poly.pdbx_seq_one_letter_code
_entity_poly.pdbx_strand_id
1 'polypeptide(L)'
;MTTTFCDHWRDVPEGIWRWPNFSPAEIACRGTGKLLVNTPALDKLQSLRDRLGKPLIVRSAYRSPEHNRAVGGATRSKHMLGAAFDIAM
;
A
#
# COMPACT_ATOMS: atom_id res chain seq x y z
N MET A 1 -12.09 7.64 -8.40
CA MET A 1 -10.83 7.04 -7.92
C MET A 1 -11.12 5.57 -7.68
N THR A 2 -10.44 4.67 -8.38
CA THR A 2 -10.71 3.23 -8.25
C THR A 2 -9.87 2.68 -7.10
N THR A 3 -10.54 2.23 -6.05
CA THR A 3 -9.92 1.49 -4.96
C THR A 3 -10.47 0.08 -4.93
N THR A 4 -9.59 -0.91 -4.88
CA THR A 4 -9.98 -2.32 -4.73
C THR A 4 -9.51 -2.80 -3.36
N PHE A 5 -10.44 -3.34 -2.57
CA PHE A 5 -10.13 -3.90 -1.27
C PHE A 5 -10.05 -5.42 -1.36
N CYS A 6 -9.07 -6.01 -0.66
CA CYS A 6 -8.90 -7.45 -0.50
C CYS A 6 -8.74 -7.75 1.00
N ASP A 7 -9.44 -8.77 1.50
CA ASP A 7 -9.32 -9.19 2.90
C ASP A 7 -7.92 -9.71 3.24
N HIS A 8 -7.22 -10.28 2.27
CA HIS A 8 -5.81 -10.60 2.38
C HIS A 8 -5.07 -10.32 1.06
N TRP A 9 -3.79 -9.94 1.13
CA TRP A 9 -2.97 -9.63 -0.04
C TRP A 9 -2.74 -10.82 -0.99
N ARG A 10 -3.00 -12.04 -0.52
CA ARG A 10 -2.96 -13.26 -1.33
C ARG A 10 -4.20 -13.42 -2.23
N ASP A 11 -5.27 -12.69 -1.92
CA ASP A 11 -6.55 -12.78 -2.63
C ASP A 11 -6.65 -11.74 -3.74
N VAL A 12 -5.53 -11.11 -4.12
CA VAL A 12 -5.49 -10.17 -5.24
C VAL A 12 -5.77 -10.95 -6.52
N PRO A 13 -6.83 -10.59 -7.28
CA PRO A 13 -7.14 -11.30 -8.51
C PRO A 13 -5.99 -11.17 -9.52
N GLU A 14 -5.75 -12.26 -10.26
CA GLU A 14 -4.78 -12.25 -11.36
C GLU A 14 -5.11 -11.13 -12.36
N GLY A 15 -4.08 -10.44 -12.85
CA GLY A 15 -4.21 -9.34 -13.81
C GLY A 15 -4.57 -7.97 -13.21
N ILE A 16 -4.90 -7.87 -11.92
CA ILE A 16 -5.13 -6.57 -11.26
C ILE A 16 -3.81 -5.88 -10.89
N TRP A 17 -2.80 -6.67 -10.51
CA TRP A 17 -1.53 -6.14 -10.05
C TRP A 17 -0.63 -5.72 -11.23
N ARG A 18 -0.36 -4.42 -11.35
CA ARG A 18 0.36 -3.85 -12.50
C ARG A 18 1.64 -3.07 -12.16
N TRP A 19 2.06 -3.07 -10.90
CA TRP A 19 3.24 -2.33 -10.44
C TRP A 19 4.41 -3.30 -10.22
N PRO A 20 5.28 -3.51 -11.23
CA PRO A 20 6.28 -4.58 -11.19
C PRO A 20 7.36 -4.40 -10.13
N ASN A 21 7.55 -3.17 -9.64
CA ASN A 21 8.56 -2.87 -8.63
C ASN A 21 8.08 -3.07 -7.19
N PHE A 22 6.82 -3.45 -6.98
CA PHE A 22 6.23 -3.66 -5.67
C PHE A 22 5.38 -4.93 -5.69
N SER A 23 5.34 -5.63 -4.57
CA SER A 23 4.47 -6.79 -4.36
C SER A 23 3.20 -6.41 -3.58
N PRO A 24 2.10 -7.17 -3.71
CA PRO A 24 0.92 -6.98 -2.88
C PRO A 24 1.24 -7.00 -1.38
N ALA A 25 2.14 -7.88 -0.96
CA ALA A 25 2.55 -8.02 0.44
C ALA A 25 3.25 -6.76 0.99
N GLU A 26 4.07 -6.06 0.18
CA GLU A 26 4.72 -4.82 0.58
C GLU A 26 3.73 -3.67 0.80
N ILE A 27 2.60 -3.68 0.08
CA ILE A 27 1.57 -2.64 0.15
C ILE A 27 0.50 -2.96 1.20
N ALA A 28 0.36 -4.23 1.56
CA ALA A 28 -0.61 -4.70 2.53
C ALA A 28 -0.39 -4.13 3.94
N CYS A 29 -1.46 -4.14 4.72
CA CYS A 29 -1.41 -3.82 6.13
C CYS A 29 -0.57 -4.87 6.87
N ARG A 30 0.52 -4.43 7.49
CA ARG A 30 1.42 -5.31 8.25
C ARG A 30 0.78 -5.99 9.45
N GLY A 31 -0.27 -5.40 10.02
CA GLY A 31 -0.98 -5.98 11.15
C GLY A 31 -2.01 -7.03 10.79
N THR A 32 -2.62 -6.94 9.60
CA THR A 32 -3.82 -7.74 9.26
C THR A 32 -3.72 -8.48 7.94
N GLY A 33 -2.72 -8.19 7.11
CA GLY A 33 -2.61 -8.74 5.75
C GLY A 33 -3.63 -8.16 4.75
N LYS A 34 -4.62 -7.40 5.22
CA LYS A 34 -5.59 -6.68 4.37
C LYS A 34 -4.88 -5.76 3.40
N LEU A 35 -5.43 -5.64 2.19
CA LEU A 35 -4.88 -4.80 1.15
C LEU A 35 -5.94 -3.83 0.64
N LEU A 36 -5.55 -2.57 0.49
CA LEU A 36 -6.33 -1.58 -0.24
C LEU A 36 -5.49 -1.06 -1.40
N VAL A 37 -5.84 -1.48 -2.60
CA VAL A 37 -5.22 -1.05 -3.86
C VAL A 37 -5.80 0.30 -4.22
N ASN A 38 -5.01 1.37 -4.06
CA ASN A 38 -5.35 2.70 -4.54
C ASN A 38 -4.56 2.97 -5.83
N THR A 39 -5.21 2.77 -6.98
CA THR A 39 -4.54 2.77 -8.28
C THR A 39 -3.77 4.08 -8.55
N PRO A 40 -4.35 5.29 -8.39
CA PRO A 40 -3.61 6.53 -8.58
C PRO A 40 -2.40 6.72 -7.65
N ALA A 41 -2.47 6.20 -6.42
CA ALA A 41 -1.37 6.32 -5.46
C ALA A 41 -0.20 5.39 -5.82
N LEU A 42 -0.52 4.14 -6.20
CA LEU A 42 0.47 3.15 -6.61
C LEU A 42 1.11 3.50 -7.96
N ASP A 43 0.37 4.09 -8.90
CA ASP A 43 0.94 4.62 -10.15
C ASP A 43 2.04 5.65 -9.87
N LYS A 44 1.79 6.57 -8.93
CA LYS A 44 2.79 7.58 -8.53
C LYS A 44 3.99 6.96 -7.83
N LEU A 45 3.77 5.95 -6.97
CA LEU A 45 4.84 5.25 -6.28
C LEU A 45 5.75 4.50 -7.27
N GLN A 46 5.15 3.83 -8.27
CA GLN A 46 5.86 3.17 -9.36
C GLN A 46 6.68 4.16 -10.19
N SER A 47 6.05 5.24 -10.67
CA SER A 47 6.75 6.29 -11.42
C SER A 47 7.91 6.91 -10.63
N LEU A 48 7.76 7.07 -9.31
CA LEU A 48 8.83 7.55 -8.45
C LEU A 48 10.02 6.57 -8.42
N ARG A 49 9.75 5.27 -8.23
CA ARG A 49 10.80 4.23 -8.24
C ARG A 49 11.52 4.16 -9.60
N ASP A 50 10.77 4.24 -10.69
CA ASP A 50 11.32 4.24 -12.05
C ASP A 50 12.22 5.47 -12.29
N ARG A 51 11.79 6.65 -11.84
CA ARG A 51 12.56 7.89 -11.98
C ARG A 51 13.83 7.90 -11.14
N LEU A 52 13.80 7.33 -9.94
CA LEU A 52 14.95 7.29 -9.04
C LEU A 52 15.98 6.22 -9.45
N GLY A 53 15.55 5.15 -10.13
CA GLY A 53 16.41 4.02 -10.49
C GLY A 53 17.02 3.31 -9.29
N LYS A 54 16.41 3.45 -8.10
CA LYS A 54 16.88 2.90 -6.83
C LYS A 54 15.76 2.16 -6.10
N PRO A 55 16.09 1.18 -5.24
CA PRO A 55 15.09 0.54 -4.39
C PRO A 55 14.35 1.56 -3.50
N LEU A 56 13.03 1.42 -3.38
CA LEU A 56 12.21 2.13 -2.39
C LEU A 56 11.69 1.12 -1.38
N ILE A 57 12.24 1.12 -0.17
CA ILE A 57 11.86 0.14 0.85
C ILE A 57 10.58 0.61 1.54
N VAL A 58 9.46 -0.07 1.27
CA VAL A 58 8.14 0.24 1.85
C VAL A 58 8.07 -0.26 3.29
N ARG A 59 8.20 0.65 4.26
CA ARG A 59 8.09 0.37 5.70
C ARG A 59 6.63 0.28 6.15
N SER A 60 5.75 1.05 5.53
CA SER A 60 4.31 0.92 5.74
C SER A 60 3.57 1.52 4.55
N ALA A 61 2.38 0.99 4.26
CA ALA A 61 1.54 1.44 3.14
C ALA A 61 0.09 1.51 3.61
N TYR A 62 -0.78 0.59 3.18
CA TYR A 62 -2.12 0.54 3.73
C TYR A 62 -2.08 0.17 5.23
N ARG A 63 -2.94 0.80 6.03
CA ARG A 63 -3.22 0.39 7.41
C ARG A 63 -4.71 0.20 7.57
N SER A 64 -5.15 -0.99 7.94
CA SER A 64 -6.53 -1.25 8.32
C SER A 64 -6.91 -0.41 9.56
N PRO A 65 -8.17 0.02 9.72
CA PRO A 65 -8.59 0.86 10.85
C PRO A 65 -8.19 0.31 12.23
N GLU A 66 -8.30 -1.00 12.44
CA GLU A 66 -7.91 -1.72 13.66
C GLU A 66 -6.41 -1.59 13.93
N HIS A 67 -5.57 -1.84 12.93
CA HIS A 67 -4.12 -1.71 13.03
C HIS A 67 -3.72 -0.24 13.23
N ASN A 68 -4.34 0.70 12.51
CA ASN A 68 -4.10 2.13 12.70
C ASN A 68 -4.39 2.55 14.14
N ARG A 69 -5.51 2.10 14.73
CA ARG A 69 -5.84 2.35 16.14
C ARG A 69 -4.83 1.72 17.10
N ALA A 70 -4.46 0.46 16.87
CA ALA A 70 -3.52 -0.27 17.72
C ALA A 70 -2.15 0.40 17.83
N VAL A 71 -1.70 1.07 16.76
CA VAL A 71 -0.43 1.82 16.75
C VAL A 71 -0.58 3.30 17.11
N GLY A 72 -1.74 3.73 17.62
CA GLY A 72 -1.99 5.14 17.97
C GLY A 72 -2.03 6.09 16.77
N GLY A 73 -2.36 5.59 15.58
CA GLY A 73 -2.43 6.37 14.36
C GLY A 73 -3.57 7.38 14.34
N ALA A 74 -3.38 8.49 13.61
CA ALA A 74 -4.36 9.56 13.51
C ALA A 74 -5.72 9.10 12.97
N THR A 75 -6.81 9.68 13.46
CA THR A 75 -8.20 9.35 13.08
C THR A 75 -8.48 9.54 11.58
N ARG A 76 -7.74 10.43 10.91
CA ARG A 76 -7.84 10.69 9.46
C ARG A 76 -6.57 10.30 8.70
N SER A 77 -5.85 9.29 9.19
CA SER A 77 -4.61 8.79 8.60
C SER A 77 -4.78 8.43 7.11
N LYS A 78 -3.87 8.93 6.27
CA LYS A 78 -3.86 8.64 4.83
C LYS A 78 -3.48 7.19 4.51
N HIS A 79 -2.85 6.47 5.44
CA HIS A 79 -2.61 5.04 5.31
C HIS A 79 -3.91 4.24 5.25
N MET A 80 -4.96 4.68 5.95
CA MET A 80 -6.29 4.04 5.89
C MET A 80 -6.98 4.24 4.54
N LEU A 81 -6.47 5.14 3.70
CA LEU A 81 -6.96 5.39 2.34
C LEU A 81 -6.07 4.77 1.26
N GLY A 82 -5.03 4.02 1.64
CA GLY A 82 -4.04 3.46 0.71
C GLY A 82 -3.25 4.55 -0.05
N ALA A 83 -3.21 5.77 0.50
CA ALA A 83 -2.66 6.95 -0.17
C ALA A 83 -1.37 7.48 0.48
N ALA A 84 -0.82 6.77 1.46
CA ALA A 84 0.42 7.11 2.12
C ALA A 84 1.35 5.89 2.16
N PHE A 85 2.65 6.17 2.02
CA PHE A 85 3.72 5.18 2.03
C PHE A 85 4.86 5.72 2.87
N ASP A 86 5.26 4.98 3.91
CA ASP A 86 6.48 5.26 4.66
C ASP A 86 7.64 4.57 3.94
N ILE A 87 8.59 5.35 3.45
CA ILE A 87 9.70 4.87 2.61
C ILE A 87 11.03 5.04 3.35
N ALA A 88 11.89 4.02 3.27
CA ALA A 88 13.30 4.11 3.59
C ALA A 88 14.15 3.98 2.32
N MET A 89 15.31 4.66 2.31
CA MET A 89 16.29 4.69 1.21
C MET A 89 17.59 4.02 1.63
#